data_AF-V9D4C6-F1
#
_entry.id   AF-V9D4C6-F1
#
_cell.length_a   1.000
_cell.length_b   1.000
_cell.length_c   1.000
_cell.angle_alpha   90.00
_cell.angle_beta   90.00
_cell.angle_gamma   90.00
#
_symmetry.space_group_name_H-M   'P 1'
#
loop_
_entity.id
_entity.type
_entity.pdbx_description
1 polymer ?
#
loop_
_entity_poly.entity_id
_entity_poly.type
_entity_poly.pdbx_seq_one_letter_code
_entity_poly.pdbx_strand_id
1 'polypeptide(L)'
;MTTVYVNGNVYTVDPTAPWVEAFAVNEDGTFVGKRGRGPVVDLKGQFVMPGMHDAHCHLLVASQEKLFEAKLGLDSGPEQTVKKLRDYSSSCQHLETVGNWLIGNFYHWRNFKDKKPDRKFLDDAFGDQPVVIREYTTHNIFANTAALKAAGYEENPEDPWDGYYVRREDGTITGELVEGAAKRMWASIPKGTPESHVEALEYGVKMANRFGFTAVQEASANAVYLEAAKKLDEAGKMTINLDAHVVFWGAAFSQEVPETLIHSINGAYRYQTKHFNPNFVKFWLDGVPWEPHLTHCPLADDGKPDYHKILVPPKIFADAIERFDKEDGRARFTCAARAPPGSRLTVSRRCGAADPTVRSMNSPTTWMSTQTILGGTRSSASRQR
;
A
#
# COMPACT_ATOMS: atom_id res chain seq x y z
N MET A 1 -21.70 14.93 27.21
CA MET A 1 -21.40 14.66 28.63
C MET A 1 -20.45 13.46 28.74
N THR A 2 -19.58 13.40 29.75
CA THR A 2 -18.72 12.23 30.02
C THR A 2 -19.56 10.99 30.35
N THR A 3 -19.27 9.86 29.72
CA THR A 3 -19.89 8.55 30.00
C THR A 3 -18.91 7.68 30.79
N VAL A 4 -19.41 6.97 31.80
CA VAL A 4 -18.62 6.09 32.66
C VAL A 4 -18.95 4.64 32.35
N TYR A 5 -17.95 3.86 31.97
CA TYR A 5 -18.04 2.42 31.72
C TYR A 5 -17.52 1.68 32.95
N VAL A 6 -18.29 0.74 33.49
CA VAL A 6 -17.97 0.02 34.74
C VAL A 6 -18.09 -1.49 34.55
N ASN A 7 -17.58 -2.26 35.52
CA ASN A 7 -17.68 -3.73 35.54
C ASN A 7 -17.10 -4.36 34.27
N GLY A 8 -15.92 -3.90 33.84
CA GLY A 8 -15.20 -4.43 32.67
C GLY A 8 -13.85 -5.03 33.04
N ASN A 9 -13.28 -5.82 32.12
CA ASN A 9 -11.89 -6.27 32.17
C ASN A 9 -11.08 -5.39 31.21
N VAL A 10 -10.63 -4.22 31.67
CA VAL A 10 -10.09 -3.17 30.79
C VAL A 10 -8.56 -3.18 30.84
N TYR A 11 -7.92 -3.51 29.73
CA TYR A 11 -6.49 -3.39 29.54
C TYR A 11 -6.14 -1.98 29.06
N THR A 12 -5.24 -1.28 29.76
CA THR A 12 -4.93 0.15 29.49
C THR A 12 -3.60 0.37 28.77
N VAL A 13 -2.72 -0.64 28.76
CA VAL A 13 -1.31 -0.52 28.32
C VAL A 13 -0.47 0.42 29.22
N ASP A 14 -1.05 0.99 30.28
CA ASP A 14 -0.31 1.77 31.28
C ASP A 14 0.46 0.82 32.21
N PRO A 15 1.80 0.89 32.26
CA PRO A 15 2.60 -0.01 33.09
C PRO A 15 2.33 0.14 34.60
N THR A 16 1.79 1.29 35.04
CA THR A 16 1.46 1.55 36.45
C THR A 16 0.06 1.05 36.82
N ALA A 17 -0.80 0.84 35.83
CA ALA A 17 -2.18 0.43 36.02
C ALA A 17 -2.71 -0.36 34.81
N PRO A 18 -2.12 -1.52 34.49
CA PRO A 18 -2.38 -2.23 33.23
C PRO A 18 -3.81 -2.76 33.14
N TRP A 19 -4.45 -3.00 34.27
CA TRP A 19 -5.83 -3.49 34.38
C TRP A 19 -6.67 -2.58 35.25
N VAL A 20 -7.87 -2.25 34.78
CA VAL A 20 -8.87 -1.47 35.52
C VAL A 20 -10.27 -2.07 35.29
N GLU A 21 -11.18 -1.79 36.22
CA GLU A 21 -12.58 -2.27 36.14
C GLU A 21 -13.55 -1.24 35.55
N ALA A 22 -13.07 0.00 35.38
CA ALA A 22 -13.89 1.12 34.92
C ALA A 22 -13.05 2.19 34.22
N PHE A 23 -13.68 2.92 33.31
CA PHE A 23 -13.11 4.10 32.68
C PHE A 23 -14.18 5.12 32.31
N ALA A 24 -13.76 6.36 32.07
CA ALA A 24 -14.62 7.44 31.64
C ALA A 24 -14.16 8.00 30.30
N VAL A 25 -15.12 8.29 29.42
CA VAL A 25 -14.89 8.83 28.08
C VAL A 25 -15.71 10.10 27.93
N ASN A 26 -15.07 11.17 27.48
CA ASN A 26 -15.75 12.40 27.12
C ASN A 26 -16.57 12.23 25.84
N GLU A 27 -17.43 13.21 25.55
CA GLU A 27 -18.28 13.18 24.35
C GLU A 27 -17.47 13.21 23.04
N ASP A 28 -16.25 13.76 23.09
CA ASP A 28 -15.31 13.79 21.98
C ASP A 28 -14.52 12.48 21.80
N GLY A 29 -14.75 11.47 22.65
CA GLY A 29 -14.04 10.19 22.63
C GLY A 29 -12.77 10.16 23.49
N THR A 30 -12.40 11.26 24.15
CA THR A 30 -11.19 11.32 24.97
C THR A 30 -11.33 10.46 26.23
N PHE A 31 -10.39 9.55 26.44
CA PHE A 31 -10.27 8.79 27.68
C PHE A 31 -9.78 9.70 28.81
N VAL A 32 -10.56 9.85 29.88
CA VAL A 32 -10.23 10.73 31.03
C VAL A 32 -9.90 9.97 32.31
N GLY A 33 -9.61 8.67 32.20
CA GLY A 33 -9.15 7.84 33.30
C GLY A 33 -10.25 7.00 33.95
N LYS A 34 -10.00 6.56 35.19
CA LYS A 34 -10.81 5.54 35.90
C LYS A 34 -12.07 6.09 36.58
N ARG A 35 -12.27 7.41 36.58
CA ARG A 35 -13.33 8.08 37.34
C ARG A 35 -13.93 9.20 36.51
N GLY A 36 -15.25 9.32 36.54
CA GLY A 36 -16.01 10.39 35.91
C GLY A 36 -17.36 10.55 36.61
N ARG A 37 -18.09 11.62 36.27
CA ARG A 37 -19.48 11.81 36.67
C ARG A 37 -20.32 11.93 35.39
N GLY A 38 -21.32 11.05 35.24
CA GLY A 38 -22.20 11.03 34.08
C GLY A 38 -22.95 9.71 33.94
N PRO A 39 -23.60 9.47 32.79
CA PRO A 39 -24.30 8.22 32.51
C PRO A 39 -23.38 7.01 32.68
N VAL A 40 -23.92 5.93 33.28
CA VAL A 40 -23.16 4.71 33.56
C VAL A 40 -23.55 3.62 32.57
N VAL A 41 -22.54 2.98 31.98
CA VAL A 41 -22.66 1.80 31.11
C VAL A 41 -22.01 0.62 31.82
N ASP A 42 -22.80 -0.41 32.10
CA ASP A 42 -22.31 -1.68 32.67
C ASP A 42 -21.80 -2.61 31.56
N LEU A 43 -20.51 -2.93 31.59
CA LEU A 43 -19.83 -3.80 30.63
C LEU A 43 -20.03 -5.29 30.93
N LYS A 44 -20.67 -5.67 32.03
CA LYS A 44 -21.04 -7.06 32.36
C LYS A 44 -19.86 -8.04 32.31
N GLY A 45 -18.69 -7.60 32.77
CA GLY A 45 -17.44 -8.36 32.78
C GLY A 45 -16.75 -8.48 31.42
N GLN A 46 -17.21 -7.78 30.38
CA GLN A 46 -16.59 -7.85 29.05
C GLN A 46 -15.18 -7.26 29.03
N PHE A 47 -14.35 -7.79 28.13
CA PHE A 47 -12.99 -7.32 27.90
C PHE A 47 -12.97 -6.05 27.05
N VAL A 48 -12.10 -5.11 27.41
CA VAL A 48 -11.85 -3.87 26.67
C VAL A 48 -10.34 -3.67 26.53
N MET A 49 -9.89 -3.23 25.36
CA MET A 49 -8.51 -2.86 25.08
C MET A 49 -8.47 -1.61 24.20
N PRO A 50 -7.32 -0.93 24.07
CA PRO A 50 -7.18 0.13 23.07
C PRO A 50 -7.46 -0.43 21.68
N GLY A 51 -8.07 0.39 20.83
CA GLY A 51 -8.29 0.03 19.43
C GLY A 51 -6.96 -0.23 18.73
N MET A 52 -6.98 -1.15 17.76
CA MET A 52 -5.77 -1.52 17.04
C MET A 52 -5.38 -0.44 16.03
N HIS A 53 -4.08 -0.27 15.84
CA HIS A 53 -3.52 0.67 14.87
C HIS A 53 -2.83 -0.12 13.76
N ASP A 54 -3.29 0.05 12.52
CA ASP A 54 -2.56 -0.48 11.37
C ASP A 54 -1.49 0.53 10.97
N ALA A 55 -0.24 0.20 11.25
CA ALA A 55 0.87 1.08 10.94
C ALA A 55 1.18 1.13 9.44
N HIS A 56 0.67 0.27 8.55
CA HIS A 56 0.99 0.34 7.12
C HIS A 56 -0.08 -0.36 6.28
N CYS A 57 -0.93 0.43 5.62
CA CYS A 57 -1.95 -0.09 4.72
C CYS A 57 -2.01 0.68 3.38
N HIS A 58 -2.77 0.13 2.45
CA HIS A 58 -3.14 0.73 1.17
C HIS A 58 -4.68 0.74 1.06
N LEU A 59 -5.34 1.54 1.90
CA LEU A 59 -6.76 1.37 2.23
C LEU A 59 -7.68 1.63 1.04
N LEU A 60 -7.43 2.72 0.30
CA LEU A 60 -8.22 3.08 -0.88
C LEU A 60 -8.02 2.05 -2.00
N VAL A 61 -6.77 1.73 -2.34
CA VAL A 61 -6.44 0.79 -3.41
C VAL A 61 -7.03 -0.59 -3.13
N ALA A 62 -6.86 -1.12 -1.92
CA ALA A 62 -7.44 -2.41 -1.52
C ALA A 62 -8.97 -2.41 -1.61
N SER A 63 -9.60 -1.27 -1.32
CA SER A 63 -11.07 -1.13 -1.39
C SER A 63 -11.56 -1.00 -2.83
N GLN A 64 -10.84 -0.27 -3.68
CA GLN A 64 -11.12 -0.19 -5.12
C GLN A 64 -10.99 -1.57 -5.78
N GLU A 65 -9.91 -2.30 -5.50
CA GLU A 65 -9.75 -3.69 -5.93
C GLU A 65 -10.96 -4.54 -5.51
N LYS A 66 -11.40 -4.37 -4.26
CA LYS A 66 -12.48 -5.18 -3.69
C LYS A 66 -13.84 -4.91 -4.33
N LEU A 67 -14.11 -3.66 -4.72
CA LEU A 67 -15.40 -3.22 -5.21
C LEU A 67 -15.49 -3.20 -6.74
N PHE A 68 -14.40 -2.85 -7.42
CA PHE A 68 -14.41 -2.40 -8.82
C PHE A 68 -13.43 -3.16 -9.73
N GLU A 69 -12.85 -4.27 -9.26
CA GLU A 69 -11.94 -5.11 -10.05
C GLU A 69 -12.33 -6.60 -9.98
N ALA A 70 -12.02 -7.35 -11.04
CA ALA A 70 -12.35 -8.77 -11.14
C ALA A 70 -11.52 -9.60 -10.16
N LYS A 71 -12.19 -10.39 -9.31
CA LYS A 71 -11.53 -11.25 -8.32
C LYS A 71 -11.11 -12.57 -8.94
N LEU A 72 -9.90 -12.59 -9.49
CA LEU A 72 -9.29 -13.77 -10.07
C LEU A 72 -8.83 -14.74 -8.99
N GLY A 73 -8.17 -14.27 -7.94
CA GLY A 73 -7.59 -15.12 -6.89
C GLY A 73 -6.31 -15.85 -7.34
N LEU A 74 -5.42 -16.09 -6.39
CA LEU A 74 -4.01 -16.46 -6.61
C LEU A 74 -3.79 -17.81 -7.31
N ASP A 75 -4.77 -18.71 -7.28
CA ASP A 75 -4.67 -20.06 -7.89
C ASP A 75 -5.23 -20.11 -9.31
N SER A 76 -5.68 -18.98 -9.87
CA SER A 76 -6.25 -18.96 -11.22
C SER A 76 -5.17 -19.10 -12.29
N GLY A 77 -5.32 -20.12 -13.13
CA GLY A 77 -4.63 -20.25 -14.42
C GLY A 77 -5.37 -19.53 -15.56
N PRO A 78 -4.86 -19.61 -16.81
CA PRO A 78 -5.40 -18.89 -17.96
C PRO A 78 -6.91 -19.03 -18.19
N GLU A 79 -7.43 -20.27 -18.22
CA GLU A 79 -8.84 -20.55 -18.48
C GLU A 79 -9.76 -19.96 -17.40
N GLN A 80 -9.38 -20.15 -16.13
CA GLN A 80 -10.15 -19.66 -14.98
C GLN A 80 -10.15 -18.13 -14.93
N THR A 81 -9.04 -17.51 -15.31
CA THR A 81 -8.90 -16.05 -15.45
C THR A 81 -9.85 -15.51 -16.51
N VAL A 82 -9.87 -16.09 -17.71
CA VAL A 82 -10.79 -15.67 -18.80
C VAL A 82 -12.24 -15.79 -18.34
N LYS A 83 -12.60 -16.92 -17.71
CA LYS A 83 -13.96 -17.11 -17.20
C LYS A 83 -14.35 -16.00 -16.22
N LYS A 84 -13.52 -15.73 -15.21
CA LYS A 84 -13.81 -14.72 -14.16
C LYS A 84 -13.87 -13.30 -14.71
N LEU A 85 -13.03 -12.98 -15.70
CA LEU A 85 -13.07 -11.69 -16.38
C LEU A 85 -14.35 -11.51 -17.21
N ARG A 86 -14.83 -12.57 -17.88
CA ARG A 86 -16.14 -12.53 -18.58
C ARG A 86 -17.32 -12.43 -17.62
N ASP A 87 -17.26 -13.17 -16.51
CA ASP A 87 -18.28 -13.06 -15.47
C ASP A 87 -18.31 -11.60 -14.92
N TYR A 88 -17.14 -11.01 -14.67
CA TYR A 88 -17.03 -9.62 -14.22
C TYR A 88 -17.52 -8.60 -15.25
N SER A 89 -17.14 -8.75 -16.53
CA SER A 89 -17.55 -7.82 -17.59
C SER A 89 -19.06 -7.80 -17.83
N SER A 90 -19.75 -8.90 -17.51
CA SER A 90 -21.22 -8.99 -17.55
C SER A 90 -21.93 -8.39 -16.33
N SER A 91 -21.19 -7.96 -15.30
CA SER A 91 -21.76 -7.45 -14.05
C SER A 91 -22.03 -5.94 -14.13
N CYS A 92 -23.07 -5.47 -13.40
CA CYS A 92 -23.37 -4.03 -13.31
C CYS A 92 -22.21 -3.22 -12.70
N GLN A 93 -21.39 -3.83 -11.85
CA GLN A 93 -20.26 -3.18 -11.17
C GLN A 93 -19.16 -2.69 -12.14
N HIS A 94 -19.05 -3.34 -13.30
CA HIS A 94 -18.07 -2.96 -14.33
C HIS A 94 -18.46 -1.67 -15.07
N LEU A 95 -19.76 -1.44 -15.30
CA LEU A 95 -20.25 -0.40 -16.21
C LEU A 95 -20.03 1.04 -15.72
N GLU A 96 -19.80 1.24 -14.42
CA GLU A 96 -19.78 2.58 -13.82
C GLU A 96 -18.37 3.08 -13.44
N THR A 97 -17.33 2.26 -13.60
CA THR A 97 -16.05 2.50 -12.90
C THR A 97 -14.84 2.60 -13.82
N VAL A 98 -14.67 1.68 -14.77
CA VAL A 98 -13.41 1.52 -15.53
C VAL A 98 -13.59 1.62 -17.06
N GLY A 99 -14.76 2.09 -17.51
CA GLY A 99 -15.08 2.18 -18.93
C GLY A 99 -14.98 0.81 -19.62
N ASN A 100 -14.34 0.76 -20.79
CA ASN A 100 -14.16 -0.50 -21.53
C ASN A 100 -13.01 -1.39 -21.00
N TRP A 101 -12.28 -0.97 -19.97
CA TRP A 101 -11.14 -1.73 -19.44
C TRP A 101 -11.59 -2.86 -18.51
N LEU A 102 -11.01 -4.04 -18.64
CA LEU A 102 -11.12 -5.09 -17.62
C LEU A 102 -9.88 -5.10 -16.75
N ILE A 103 -10.07 -4.91 -15.46
CA ILE A 103 -9.02 -4.91 -14.45
C ILE A 103 -9.27 -6.09 -13.52
N GLY A 104 -8.25 -6.91 -13.25
CA GLY A 104 -8.37 -8.07 -12.37
C GLY A 104 -7.22 -8.23 -11.38
N ASN A 105 -7.50 -8.93 -10.27
CA ASN A 105 -6.56 -9.24 -9.19
C ASN A 105 -6.73 -10.68 -8.68
N PHE A 106 -5.68 -11.46 -8.48
CA PHE A 106 -4.30 -11.30 -8.93
C PHE A 106 -3.97 -12.44 -9.88
N TYR A 107 -2.94 -12.31 -10.70
CA TYR A 107 -2.33 -13.48 -11.33
C TYR A 107 -1.06 -13.89 -10.59
N HIS A 108 -0.74 -15.19 -10.67
CA HIS A 108 0.51 -15.74 -10.19
C HIS A 108 1.19 -16.52 -11.32
N TRP A 109 2.45 -16.19 -11.61
CA TRP A 109 3.25 -16.81 -12.67
C TRP A 109 3.35 -18.34 -12.59
N ARG A 110 3.22 -18.93 -11.39
CA ARG A 110 3.28 -20.39 -11.16
C ARG A 110 2.11 -21.15 -11.76
N ASN A 111 1.01 -20.48 -12.07
CA ASN A 111 -0.17 -21.10 -12.66
C ASN A 111 -0.10 -21.19 -14.19
N PHE A 112 1.01 -20.71 -14.79
CA PHE A 112 1.24 -20.78 -16.22
C PHE A 112 2.13 -21.97 -16.56
N LYS A 113 1.90 -22.53 -17.75
CA LYS A 113 2.73 -23.61 -18.29
C LYS A 113 4.20 -23.17 -18.29
N ASP A 114 5.06 -24.04 -17.82
CA ASP A 114 6.51 -23.82 -17.70
C ASP A 114 6.87 -22.54 -16.95
N LYS A 115 5.94 -22.01 -16.12
CA LYS A 115 6.14 -20.79 -15.33
C LYS A 115 6.41 -19.54 -16.19
N LYS A 116 5.92 -19.53 -17.43
CA LYS A 116 6.10 -18.44 -18.41
C LYS A 116 4.74 -17.83 -18.77
N PRO A 117 4.30 -16.75 -18.10
CA PRO A 117 3.10 -16.03 -18.47
C PRO A 117 3.18 -15.46 -19.89
N ASP A 118 2.07 -15.51 -20.62
CA ASP A 118 1.97 -14.96 -21.97
C ASP A 118 0.57 -14.43 -22.23
N ARG A 119 0.45 -13.19 -22.72
CA ARG A 119 -0.84 -12.51 -22.90
C ARG A 119 -1.76 -13.15 -23.95
N LYS A 120 -1.26 -14.10 -24.76
CA LYS A 120 -2.02 -14.67 -25.88
C LYS A 120 -3.41 -15.17 -25.49
N PHE A 121 -3.58 -15.78 -24.31
CA PHE A 121 -4.90 -16.25 -23.88
C PHE A 121 -5.88 -15.10 -23.60
N LEU A 122 -5.39 -13.90 -23.23
CA LEU A 122 -6.21 -12.69 -23.11
C LEU A 122 -6.50 -12.09 -24.48
N ASP A 123 -5.50 -12.05 -25.37
CA ASP A 123 -5.66 -11.56 -26.74
C ASP A 123 -6.73 -12.39 -27.48
N ASP A 124 -6.64 -13.72 -27.42
CA ASP A 124 -7.58 -14.64 -28.05
C ASP A 124 -9.00 -14.52 -27.44
N ALA A 125 -9.11 -14.20 -26.14
CA ALA A 125 -10.38 -14.18 -25.43
C ALA A 125 -11.13 -12.84 -25.47
N PHE A 126 -10.40 -11.72 -25.59
CA PHE A 126 -10.92 -10.35 -25.42
C PHE A 126 -10.65 -9.42 -26.61
N GLY A 127 -9.84 -9.83 -27.59
CA GLY A 127 -9.61 -9.06 -28.82
C GLY A 127 -9.15 -7.62 -28.54
N ASP A 128 -9.93 -6.63 -29.02
CA ASP A 128 -9.64 -5.21 -28.87
C ASP A 128 -10.05 -4.61 -27.51
N GLN A 129 -10.58 -5.42 -26.58
CA GLN A 129 -10.90 -4.94 -25.24
C GLN A 129 -9.62 -4.88 -24.38
N PRO A 130 -9.26 -3.72 -23.80
CA PRO A 130 -8.11 -3.61 -22.90
C PRO A 130 -8.28 -4.46 -21.65
N VAL A 131 -7.34 -5.35 -21.39
CA VAL A 131 -7.30 -6.18 -20.17
C VAL A 131 -5.97 -5.99 -19.45
N VAL A 132 -6.05 -5.69 -18.16
CA VAL A 132 -4.90 -5.63 -17.25
C VAL A 132 -5.17 -6.46 -16.01
N ILE A 133 -4.13 -7.13 -15.52
CA ILE A 133 -4.19 -7.94 -14.31
C ILE A 133 -3.01 -7.56 -13.44
N ARG A 134 -3.25 -7.23 -12.17
CA ARG A 134 -2.17 -6.98 -11.22
C ARG A 134 -1.48 -8.29 -10.85
N GLU A 135 -0.17 -8.23 -10.78
CA GLU A 135 0.64 -9.35 -10.30
C GLU A 135 0.50 -9.51 -8.78
N TYR A 136 0.74 -10.71 -8.25
CA TYR A 136 0.44 -11.04 -6.85
C TYR A 136 1.21 -10.21 -5.80
N THR A 137 2.34 -9.61 -6.16
CA THR A 137 3.06 -8.67 -5.28
C THR A 137 2.48 -7.26 -5.36
N THR A 138 1.60 -7.01 -6.33
CA THR A 138 1.03 -5.71 -6.75
C THR A 138 2.02 -4.75 -7.41
N HIS A 139 3.31 -5.08 -7.51
CA HIS A 139 4.31 -4.19 -8.12
C HIS A 139 4.27 -4.20 -9.65
N ASN A 140 3.83 -5.31 -10.24
CA ASN A 140 3.91 -5.56 -11.68
C ASN A 140 2.52 -5.66 -12.31
N ILE A 141 2.45 -5.48 -13.63
CA ILE A 141 1.22 -5.60 -14.42
C ILE A 141 1.38 -6.67 -15.49
N PHE A 142 0.30 -7.39 -15.75
CA PHE A 142 0.16 -8.25 -16.92
C PHE A 142 -0.96 -7.73 -17.82
N ALA A 143 -0.61 -7.39 -19.06
CA ALA A 143 -1.49 -6.68 -19.99
C ALA A 143 -1.62 -7.39 -21.33
N ASN A 144 -2.82 -7.34 -21.91
CA ASN A 144 -3.05 -7.80 -23.28
C ASN A 144 -2.61 -6.76 -24.32
N THR A 145 -2.64 -7.14 -25.61
CA THR A 145 -2.21 -6.29 -26.72
C THR A 145 -3.05 -5.02 -26.81
N ALA A 146 -4.36 -5.11 -26.59
CA ALA A 146 -5.26 -3.96 -26.60
C ALA A 146 -4.92 -2.94 -25.50
N ALA A 147 -4.63 -3.40 -24.28
CA ALA A 147 -4.20 -2.54 -23.18
C ALA A 147 -2.86 -1.87 -23.47
N LEU A 148 -1.88 -2.62 -23.99
CA LEU A 148 -0.57 -2.07 -24.37
C LEU A 148 -0.70 -0.95 -25.41
N LYS A 149 -1.53 -1.16 -26.45
CA LYS A 149 -1.83 -0.14 -27.47
C LYS A 149 -2.55 1.07 -26.87
N ALA A 150 -3.58 0.84 -26.04
CA ALA A 150 -4.34 1.91 -25.40
C ALA A 150 -3.48 2.76 -24.46
N ALA A 151 -2.51 2.15 -23.79
CA ALA A 151 -1.52 2.83 -22.96
C ALA A 151 -0.36 3.43 -23.76
N GLY A 152 -0.34 3.29 -25.10
CA GLY A 152 0.68 3.89 -25.95
C GLY A 152 2.07 3.26 -25.82
N TYR A 153 2.14 1.95 -25.56
CA TYR A 153 3.41 1.22 -25.63
C TYR A 153 3.81 0.98 -27.09
N GLU A 154 5.10 1.10 -27.36
CA GLU A 154 5.69 0.72 -28.64
C GLU A 154 5.66 -0.81 -28.81
N GLU A 155 5.81 -1.29 -30.05
CA GLU A 155 5.80 -2.74 -30.33
C GLU A 155 7.02 -3.45 -29.75
N ASN A 156 8.18 -2.76 -29.74
CA ASN A 156 9.43 -3.25 -29.17
C ASN A 156 10.10 -2.15 -28.33
N PRO A 157 9.53 -1.81 -27.16
CA PRO A 157 10.07 -0.74 -26.32
C PRO A 157 11.43 -1.16 -25.75
N GLU A 158 12.35 -0.23 -25.54
CA GLU A 158 13.56 -0.50 -24.75
C GLU A 158 13.22 -0.59 -23.26
N ASP A 159 13.94 -1.43 -22.51
CA ASP A 159 13.74 -1.54 -21.07
C ASP A 159 14.08 -0.21 -20.37
N PRO A 160 13.22 0.31 -19.47
CA PRO A 160 13.54 1.51 -18.71
C PRO A 160 14.64 1.21 -17.67
N TRP A 161 15.26 2.26 -17.15
CA TRP A 161 16.34 2.08 -16.15
C TRP A 161 15.86 1.44 -14.83
N ASP A 162 14.58 1.57 -14.49
CA ASP A 162 13.93 1.13 -13.25
C ASP A 162 12.98 -0.06 -13.44
N GLY A 163 13.09 -0.81 -14.54
CA GLY A 163 12.21 -1.94 -14.84
C GLY A 163 12.56 -2.64 -16.14
N TYR A 164 11.75 -3.60 -16.58
CA TYR A 164 11.96 -4.28 -17.86
C TYR A 164 10.68 -4.95 -18.35
N TYR A 165 10.67 -5.28 -19.64
CA TYR A 165 9.59 -6.05 -20.27
C TYR A 165 9.99 -7.52 -20.35
N VAL A 166 9.13 -8.42 -19.89
CA VAL A 166 9.36 -9.85 -20.11
C VAL A 166 9.12 -10.15 -21.59
N ARG A 167 10.04 -10.86 -22.23
CA ARG A 167 10.03 -11.13 -23.68
C ARG A 167 9.95 -12.62 -23.99
N ARG A 168 9.33 -12.90 -25.13
CA ARG A 168 9.42 -14.19 -25.82
C ARG A 168 10.80 -14.34 -26.46
N GLU A 169 11.09 -15.54 -26.96
CA GLU A 169 12.33 -15.85 -27.66
C GLU A 169 12.52 -15.02 -28.95
N ASP A 170 11.42 -14.58 -29.58
CA ASP A 170 11.44 -13.70 -30.75
C ASP A 170 11.65 -12.20 -30.43
N GLY A 171 11.81 -11.86 -29.14
CA GLY A 171 12.01 -10.49 -28.66
C GLY A 171 10.71 -9.70 -28.40
N THR A 172 9.55 -10.22 -28.81
CA THR A 172 8.25 -9.57 -28.54
C THR A 172 7.90 -9.66 -27.04
N ILE A 173 7.31 -8.61 -26.48
CA ILE A 173 6.94 -8.61 -25.07
C ILE A 173 5.81 -9.63 -24.81
N THR A 174 5.81 -10.31 -23.67
CA THR A 174 4.79 -11.30 -23.25
C THR A 174 3.54 -10.64 -22.69
N GLY A 175 3.61 -9.34 -22.37
CA GLY A 175 2.56 -8.59 -21.67
C GLY A 175 2.85 -8.41 -20.18
N GLU A 176 3.85 -9.08 -19.63
CA GLU A 176 4.31 -8.87 -18.25
C GLU A 176 5.28 -7.68 -18.19
N LEU A 177 4.89 -6.66 -17.41
CA LEU A 177 5.55 -5.37 -17.25
C LEU A 177 6.08 -5.27 -15.82
N VAL A 178 7.40 -5.19 -15.67
CA VAL A 178 8.06 -5.23 -14.36
C VAL A 178 8.48 -3.82 -13.91
N GLU A 179 8.04 -3.42 -12.71
CA GLU A 179 8.37 -2.14 -12.05
C GLU A 179 8.17 -0.90 -12.94
N GLY A 180 9.25 -0.20 -13.31
CA GLY A 180 9.22 0.99 -14.18
C GLY A 180 8.54 0.75 -15.52
N ALA A 181 8.63 -0.46 -16.07
CA ALA A 181 7.95 -0.83 -17.31
C ALA A 181 6.42 -0.81 -17.17
N ALA A 182 5.89 -0.99 -15.96
CA ALA A 182 4.45 -0.91 -15.68
C ALA A 182 3.94 0.52 -15.45
N LYS A 183 4.83 1.52 -15.24
CA LYS A 183 4.45 2.88 -14.84
C LYS A 183 3.46 3.55 -15.79
N ARG A 184 3.69 3.44 -17.11
CA ARG A 184 2.78 4.01 -18.11
C ARG A 184 1.42 3.32 -18.06
N MET A 185 1.39 1.99 -17.96
CA MET A 185 0.17 1.23 -17.82
C MET A 185 -0.63 1.65 -16.58
N TRP A 186 0.03 1.79 -15.43
CA TRP A 186 -0.61 2.27 -14.20
C TRP A 186 -1.25 3.65 -14.35
N ALA A 187 -0.62 4.55 -15.09
CA ALA A 187 -1.14 5.88 -15.36
C ALA A 187 -2.29 5.88 -16.40
N SER A 188 -2.34 4.88 -17.28
CA SER A 188 -3.38 4.73 -18.30
C SER A 188 -4.65 4.04 -17.79
N ILE A 189 -4.57 3.31 -16.68
CA ILE A 189 -5.73 2.68 -16.05
C ILE A 189 -6.73 3.79 -15.64
N PRO A 190 -8.02 3.68 -16.01
CA PRO A 190 -9.05 4.62 -15.59
C PRO A 190 -9.12 4.74 -14.06
N LYS A 191 -9.05 5.97 -13.55
CA LYS A 191 -8.99 6.22 -12.11
C LYS A 191 -10.34 6.06 -11.40
N GLY A 192 -11.47 6.00 -12.11
CA GLY A 192 -12.80 6.04 -11.52
C GLY A 192 -13.28 7.48 -11.26
N THR A 193 -14.47 7.63 -10.69
CA THR A 193 -15.06 8.94 -10.38
C THR A 193 -14.71 9.39 -8.96
N PRO A 194 -14.70 10.70 -8.66
CA PRO A 194 -14.56 11.22 -7.30
C PRO A 194 -15.47 10.53 -6.27
N GLU A 195 -16.71 10.23 -6.65
CA GLU A 195 -17.70 9.58 -5.81
C GLU A 195 -17.32 8.12 -5.52
N SER A 196 -16.85 7.39 -6.54
CA SER A 196 -16.39 5.99 -6.37
C SER A 196 -15.19 5.89 -5.43
N HIS A 197 -14.32 6.90 -5.39
CA HIS A 197 -13.20 6.95 -4.46
C HIS A 197 -13.64 7.13 -3.01
N VAL A 198 -14.63 7.99 -2.77
CA VAL A 198 -15.23 8.18 -1.44
C VAL A 198 -15.95 6.91 -1.00
N GLU A 199 -16.69 6.25 -1.90
CA GLU A 199 -17.35 4.97 -1.63
C GLU A 199 -16.34 3.89 -1.25
N ALA A 200 -15.27 3.73 -2.03
CA ALA A 200 -14.22 2.77 -1.73
C ALA A 200 -13.53 3.06 -0.40
N LEU A 201 -13.19 4.31 -0.10
CA LEU A 201 -12.58 4.65 1.17
C LEU A 201 -13.54 4.41 2.35
N GLU A 202 -14.84 4.71 2.20
CA GLU A 202 -15.87 4.39 3.20
C GLU A 202 -15.95 2.88 3.47
N TYR A 203 -15.90 2.07 2.41
CA TYR A 203 -15.82 0.62 2.54
C TYR A 203 -14.59 0.18 3.33
N GLY A 204 -13.42 0.72 3.02
CA GLY A 204 -12.17 0.45 3.73
C GLY A 204 -12.24 0.80 5.22
N VAL A 205 -12.75 1.99 5.55
CA VAL A 205 -12.96 2.46 6.93
C VAL A 205 -13.88 1.50 7.69
N LYS A 206 -15.01 1.11 7.10
CA LYS A 206 -15.94 0.15 7.70
C LYS A 206 -15.29 -1.22 7.90
N MET A 207 -14.46 -1.66 6.96
CA MET A 207 -13.72 -2.90 7.07
C MET A 207 -12.70 -2.86 8.22
N ALA A 208 -11.95 -1.77 8.34
CA ALA A 208 -11.00 -1.55 9.43
C ALA A 208 -11.70 -1.63 10.80
N ASN A 209 -12.80 -0.91 10.99
CA ASN A 209 -13.60 -0.97 12.21
C ASN A 209 -14.07 -2.39 12.55
N ARG A 210 -14.52 -3.15 11.53
CA ARG A 210 -15.03 -4.52 11.72
C ARG A 210 -13.96 -5.45 12.30
N PHE A 211 -12.70 -5.18 12.02
CA PHE A 211 -11.56 -5.91 12.58
C PHE A 211 -10.98 -5.27 13.84
N GLY A 212 -11.57 -4.19 14.36
CA GLY A 212 -11.13 -3.52 15.58
C GLY A 212 -10.01 -2.49 15.39
N PHE A 213 -9.73 -2.09 14.15
CA PHE A 213 -8.80 -1.00 13.87
C PHE A 213 -9.50 0.35 14.03
N THR A 214 -8.89 1.24 14.82
CA THR A 214 -9.39 2.60 15.09
C THR A 214 -8.46 3.67 14.53
N ALA A 215 -7.27 3.27 14.08
CA ALA A 215 -6.35 4.15 13.37
C ALA A 215 -5.59 3.38 12.28
N VAL A 216 -5.26 4.05 11.19
CA VAL A 216 -4.48 3.47 10.09
C VAL A 216 -3.49 4.49 9.51
N GLN A 217 -2.40 3.98 8.96
CA GLN A 217 -1.44 4.79 8.21
C GLN A 217 -1.44 4.37 6.73
N GLU A 218 -2.00 5.22 5.87
CA GLU A 218 -1.95 5.05 4.42
C GLU A 218 -0.52 5.29 3.93
N ALA A 219 0.05 4.30 3.25
CA ALA A 219 1.46 4.28 2.86
C ALA A 219 1.72 4.78 1.43
N SER A 220 0.68 5.13 0.66
CA SER A 220 0.77 5.52 -0.75
C SER A 220 -0.26 6.57 -1.16
N ALA A 221 -0.48 7.58 -0.32
CA ALA A 221 -1.43 8.64 -0.64
C ALA A 221 -0.99 9.44 -1.87
N ASN A 222 -1.97 9.89 -2.64
CA ASN A 222 -1.83 10.73 -3.82
C ASN A 222 -2.99 11.75 -3.84
N ALA A 223 -3.10 12.62 -4.85
CA ALA A 223 -4.10 13.68 -4.88
C ALA A 223 -5.54 13.14 -4.77
N VAL A 224 -5.83 12.02 -5.44
CA VAL A 224 -7.13 11.33 -5.38
C VAL A 224 -7.46 10.88 -3.96
N TYR A 225 -6.49 10.29 -3.26
CA TYR A 225 -6.67 9.87 -1.88
C TYR A 225 -6.97 11.05 -0.95
N LEU A 226 -6.21 12.15 -1.09
CA LEU A 226 -6.37 13.35 -0.26
C LEU A 226 -7.78 13.94 -0.39
N GLU A 227 -8.28 14.06 -1.62
CA GLU A 227 -9.65 14.53 -1.92
C GLU A 227 -10.71 13.60 -1.32
N ALA A 228 -10.57 12.28 -1.53
CA ALA A 228 -11.53 11.30 -1.05
C ALA A 228 -11.60 11.27 0.50
N ALA A 229 -10.46 11.32 1.17
CA ALA A 229 -10.38 11.30 2.63
C ALA A 229 -10.97 12.57 3.26
N LYS A 230 -10.66 13.75 2.70
CA LYS A 230 -11.25 15.02 3.15
C LYS A 230 -12.78 14.99 3.01
N LYS A 231 -13.29 14.61 1.84
CA LYS A 231 -14.75 14.52 1.59
C LYS A 231 -15.43 13.51 2.52
N LEU A 232 -14.79 12.38 2.79
CA LEU A 232 -15.34 11.34 3.67
C LEU A 232 -15.45 11.84 5.12
N ASP A 233 -14.43 12.53 5.64
CA ASP A 233 -14.46 13.09 7.00
C ASP A 233 -15.45 14.26 7.11
N GLU A 234 -15.50 15.15 6.11
CA GLU A 234 -16.47 16.26 6.07
C GLU A 234 -17.93 15.77 5.97
N ALA A 235 -18.14 14.59 5.37
CA ALA A 235 -19.44 13.91 5.37
C ALA A 235 -19.77 13.20 6.70
N GLY A 236 -18.88 13.26 7.70
CA GLY A 236 -19.07 12.62 9.00
C GLY A 236 -18.97 11.09 8.98
N LYS A 237 -18.34 10.53 7.93
CA LYS A 237 -18.27 9.08 7.69
C LYS A 237 -16.90 8.46 8.00
N MET A 238 -15.88 9.28 8.29
CA MET A 238 -14.59 8.80 8.76
C MET A 238 -14.68 8.48 10.26
N THR A 239 -14.59 7.19 10.61
CA THR A 239 -14.71 6.71 12.00
C THR A 239 -13.40 6.14 12.54
N ILE A 240 -12.30 6.33 11.82
CA ILE A 240 -10.94 5.96 12.21
C ILE A 240 -10.05 7.20 12.10
N ASN A 241 -8.97 7.26 12.87
CA ASN A 241 -7.92 8.25 12.66
C ASN A 241 -7.00 7.79 11.51
N LEU A 242 -6.80 8.64 10.51
CA LEU A 242 -6.12 8.30 9.28
C LEU A 242 -4.92 9.23 9.07
N ASP A 243 -3.72 8.67 9.14
CA ASP A 243 -2.48 9.36 8.76
C ASP A 243 -2.11 8.98 7.32
N ALA A 244 -2.09 9.94 6.39
CA ALA A 244 -1.69 9.69 5.01
C ALA A 244 -0.24 10.08 4.74
N HIS A 245 0.50 9.16 4.13
CA HIS A 245 1.85 9.37 3.65
C HIS A 245 1.83 9.56 2.12
N VAL A 246 2.05 10.79 1.67
CA VAL A 246 2.07 11.14 0.26
C VAL A 246 3.40 10.68 -0.36
N VAL A 247 3.33 9.96 -1.48
CA VAL A 247 4.52 9.39 -2.13
C VAL A 247 5.44 10.50 -2.67
N PHE A 248 6.74 10.40 -2.42
CA PHE A 248 7.78 11.28 -2.95
C PHE A 248 8.48 10.64 -4.14
N TRP A 249 8.84 11.46 -5.14
CA TRP A 249 9.64 11.09 -6.33
C TRP A 249 9.01 10.10 -7.31
N GLY A 250 7.86 9.53 -6.98
CA GLY A 250 7.02 8.71 -7.86
C GLY A 250 7.48 7.25 -7.94
N ALA A 251 6.55 6.34 -7.68
CA ALA A 251 6.68 4.93 -8.03
C ALA A 251 5.68 4.60 -9.15
N ALA A 252 5.87 3.48 -9.84
CA ALA A 252 4.86 2.93 -10.73
C ALA A 252 3.47 2.84 -10.04
N PHE A 253 3.48 2.55 -8.73
CA PHE A 253 2.29 2.36 -7.90
C PHE A 253 1.55 3.64 -7.47
N SER A 254 2.19 4.83 -7.51
CA SER A 254 1.51 6.09 -7.10
C SER A 254 0.53 6.62 -8.16
N GLN A 255 0.57 6.08 -9.38
CA GLN A 255 -0.28 6.46 -10.53
C GLN A 255 -0.25 7.96 -10.86
N GLU A 256 0.82 8.63 -10.47
CA GLU A 256 1.04 10.07 -10.58
C GLU A 256 2.52 10.34 -10.91
N VAL A 257 2.76 11.46 -11.58
CA VAL A 257 4.11 11.90 -11.92
C VAL A 257 4.75 12.64 -10.73
N PRO A 258 6.08 12.68 -10.62
CA PRO A 258 6.76 13.28 -9.47
C PRO A 258 6.32 14.72 -9.18
N GLU A 259 6.06 15.52 -10.21
CA GLU A 259 5.67 16.92 -10.08
C GLU A 259 4.30 17.07 -9.38
N THR A 260 3.32 16.24 -9.72
CA THR A 260 1.99 16.29 -9.08
C THR A 260 2.06 15.81 -7.64
N LEU A 261 2.87 14.80 -7.37
CA LEU A 261 3.11 14.32 -6.00
C LEU A 261 3.80 15.36 -5.12
N ILE A 262 4.82 16.06 -5.65
CA ILE A 262 5.46 17.18 -4.94
C ILE A 262 4.44 18.28 -4.66
N HIS A 263 3.56 18.58 -5.62
CA HIS A 263 2.47 19.53 -5.39
C HIS A 263 1.53 19.06 -4.26
N SER A 264 1.11 17.79 -4.26
CA SER A 264 0.29 17.21 -3.19
C SER A 264 0.99 17.27 -1.84
N ILE A 265 2.29 16.98 -1.75
CA ILE A 265 3.06 17.09 -0.50
C ILE A 265 3.03 18.54 0.01
N ASN A 266 3.33 19.52 -0.86
CA ASN A 266 3.38 20.93 -0.47
C ASN A 266 1.99 21.49 -0.10
N GLY A 267 0.91 20.90 -0.61
CA GLY A 267 -0.47 21.31 -0.36
C GLY A 267 -1.22 20.44 0.66
N ALA A 268 -0.62 19.37 1.17
CA ALA A 268 -1.30 18.32 1.95
C ALA A 268 -2.06 18.89 3.15
N TYR A 269 -1.46 19.85 3.87
CA TYR A 269 -2.05 20.49 5.04
C TYR A 269 -3.47 21.08 4.81
N ARG A 270 -3.81 21.42 3.56
CA ARG A 270 -5.14 21.95 3.18
C ARG A 270 -6.25 20.89 3.25
N TYR A 271 -5.86 19.62 3.24
CA TYR A 271 -6.77 18.49 3.32
C TYR A 271 -7.02 18.00 4.74
N GLN A 272 -6.26 18.49 5.71
CA GLN A 272 -6.39 18.09 7.10
C GLN A 272 -7.81 18.37 7.63
N THR A 273 -8.38 17.37 8.30
CA THR A 273 -9.70 17.43 8.93
C THR A 273 -9.61 16.80 10.32
N LYS A 274 -10.74 16.49 10.97
CA LYS A 274 -10.76 16.04 12.36
C LYS A 274 -10.06 14.68 12.52
N HIS A 275 -10.33 13.76 11.60
CA HIS A 275 -9.82 12.40 11.68
C HIS A 275 -8.78 12.09 10.58
N PHE A 276 -8.44 13.06 9.73
CA PHE A 276 -7.49 12.87 8.64
C PHE A 276 -6.30 13.83 8.73
N ASN A 277 -5.10 13.26 8.81
CA ASN A 277 -3.83 13.97 8.85
C ASN A 277 -2.92 13.56 7.67
N PRO A 278 -2.78 14.40 6.64
CA PRO A 278 -2.04 14.06 5.42
C PRO A 278 -0.57 14.51 5.42
N ASN A 279 -0.04 15.01 6.53
CA ASN A 279 1.26 15.68 6.58
C ASN A 279 2.46 14.74 6.71
N PHE A 280 2.35 13.54 6.15
CA PHE A 280 3.44 12.59 6.12
C PHE A 280 3.92 12.33 4.70
N VAL A 281 5.19 11.98 4.56
CA VAL A 281 5.80 11.70 3.26
C VAL A 281 6.27 10.25 3.19
N LYS A 282 6.07 9.60 2.06
CA LYS A 282 6.55 8.25 1.79
C LYS A 282 7.65 8.24 0.73
N PHE A 283 8.78 7.62 1.03
CA PHE A 283 9.80 7.27 0.04
C PHE A 283 9.70 5.78 -0.35
N TRP A 284 9.78 5.49 -1.64
CA TRP A 284 9.94 4.15 -2.18
C TRP A 284 11.37 3.99 -2.69
N LEU A 285 12.23 3.30 -1.94
CA LEU A 285 13.66 3.25 -2.25
C LEU A 285 14.05 2.12 -3.21
N ASP A 286 13.37 0.98 -3.16
CA ASP A 286 13.61 -0.18 -4.01
C ASP A 286 12.34 -1.01 -4.23
N GLY A 287 12.44 -2.04 -5.07
CA GLY A 287 11.34 -2.97 -5.38
C GLY A 287 11.17 -4.10 -4.35
N VAL A 288 10.68 -5.26 -4.80
CA VAL A 288 10.32 -6.40 -3.93
C VAL A 288 11.35 -7.56 -3.96
N PRO A 289 11.47 -8.32 -2.86
CA PRO A 289 12.36 -9.49 -2.78
C PRO A 289 11.65 -10.80 -3.12
N TRP A 290 10.71 -10.78 -4.06
CA TRP A 290 9.83 -11.91 -4.38
C TRP A 290 10.04 -12.43 -5.81
N GLU A 291 9.91 -13.74 -5.99
CA GLU A 291 9.99 -14.37 -7.32
C GLU A 291 8.74 -14.08 -8.17
N PRO A 292 8.86 -13.94 -9.49
CA PRO A 292 10.03 -14.24 -10.30
C PRO A 292 10.99 -13.04 -10.42
N HIS A 293 10.53 -11.84 -10.04
CA HIS A 293 11.22 -10.59 -10.28
C HIS A 293 11.78 -10.01 -8.98
N LEU A 294 13.05 -10.34 -8.69
CA LEU A 294 13.77 -9.79 -7.54
C LEU A 294 14.23 -8.35 -7.82
N THR A 295 13.32 -7.40 -7.61
CA THR A 295 13.50 -5.98 -7.95
C THR A 295 13.99 -5.13 -6.78
N HIS A 296 13.98 -5.65 -5.56
CA HIS A 296 14.66 -5.02 -4.43
C HIS A 296 16.17 -4.83 -4.70
N CYS A 297 16.77 -3.83 -4.08
CA CYS A 297 18.20 -3.58 -4.15
C CYS A 297 18.94 -4.66 -3.32
N PRO A 298 19.75 -5.56 -3.89
CA PRO A 298 20.55 -6.49 -3.09
C PRO A 298 21.73 -5.79 -2.42
N LEU A 299 22.40 -6.48 -1.49
CA LEU A 299 23.77 -6.14 -1.11
C LEU A 299 24.72 -6.99 -1.95
N ALA A 300 25.73 -6.37 -2.55
CA ALA A 300 26.83 -7.06 -3.21
C ALA A 300 27.75 -7.76 -2.20
N ASP A 301 28.69 -8.59 -2.68
CA ASP A 301 29.63 -9.35 -1.85
C ASP A 301 30.52 -8.45 -0.97
N ASP A 302 30.79 -7.21 -1.41
CA ASP A 302 31.52 -6.20 -0.64
C ASP A 302 30.64 -5.49 0.42
N GLY A 303 29.38 -5.91 0.55
CA GLY A 303 28.40 -5.37 1.47
C GLY A 303 27.78 -4.03 1.04
N LYS A 304 28.05 -3.55 -0.17
CA LYS A 304 27.45 -2.30 -0.69
C LYS A 304 26.12 -2.57 -1.39
N PRO A 305 25.17 -1.62 -1.35
CA PRO A 305 23.95 -1.71 -2.14
C PRO A 305 24.25 -1.68 -3.64
N ASP A 306 23.47 -2.43 -4.42
CA ASP A 306 23.41 -2.23 -5.86
C ASP A 306 22.59 -0.97 -6.18
N TYR A 307 23.29 0.15 -6.35
CA TYR A 307 22.67 1.45 -6.56
C TYR A 307 21.85 1.54 -7.86
N HIS A 308 22.01 0.62 -8.81
CA HIS A 308 21.17 0.58 -10.02
C HIS A 308 19.71 0.22 -9.72
N LYS A 309 19.44 -0.40 -8.57
CA LYS A 309 18.08 -0.74 -8.12
C LYS A 309 17.49 0.22 -7.09
N ILE A 310 18.15 1.35 -6.87
CA ILE A 310 17.62 2.41 -6.01
C ILE A 310 16.79 3.37 -6.86
N LEU A 311 15.50 3.50 -6.51
CA LEU A 311 14.50 4.22 -7.30
C LEU A 311 14.54 5.74 -7.08
N VAL A 312 15.10 6.19 -5.96
CA VAL A 312 15.28 7.62 -5.67
C VAL A 312 16.77 7.96 -5.73
N PRO A 313 17.22 8.82 -6.65
CA PRO A 313 18.63 9.20 -6.72
C PRO A 313 19.14 9.70 -5.36
N PRO A 314 20.32 9.25 -4.88
CA PRO A 314 20.80 9.56 -3.54
C PRO A 314 20.81 11.04 -3.18
N LYS A 315 21.26 11.90 -4.12
CA LYS A 315 21.25 13.36 -3.91
C LYS A 315 19.83 13.89 -3.69
N ILE A 316 18.88 13.44 -4.50
CA ILE A 316 17.48 13.86 -4.40
C ILE A 316 16.86 13.41 -3.07
N PHE A 317 17.18 12.19 -2.65
CA PHE A 317 16.76 11.67 -1.35
C PHE A 317 17.32 12.51 -0.20
N ALA A 318 18.64 12.79 -0.21
CA ALA A 318 19.30 13.61 0.79
C ALA A 318 18.70 15.02 0.89
N ASP A 319 18.55 15.71 -0.25
CA ASP A 319 17.96 17.04 -0.33
C ASP A 319 16.52 17.04 0.24
N ALA A 320 15.73 16.00 -0.04
CA ALA A 320 14.36 15.87 0.44
C ALA A 320 14.29 15.64 1.97
N ILE A 321 15.21 14.84 2.52
CA ILE A 321 15.26 14.63 3.97
C ILE A 321 15.72 15.86 4.71
N GLU A 322 16.76 16.56 4.23
CA GLU A 322 17.16 17.83 4.82
C GLU A 322 16.01 18.84 4.83
N ARG A 323 15.20 18.86 3.75
CA ARG A 323 14.00 19.69 3.68
C ARG A 323 12.96 19.29 4.73
N PHE A 324 12.53 18.03 4.74
CA PHE A 324 11.44 17.60 5.62
C PHE A 324 11.81 17.67 7.11
N ASP A 325 13.08 17.45 7.46
CA ASP A 325 13.58 17.64 8.82
C ASP A 325 13.47 19.11 9.28
N LYS A 326 13.73 20.08 8.39
CA LYS A 326 13.58 21.52 8.69
C LYS A 326 12.12 21.96 8.81
N GLU A 327 11.22 21.29 8.10
CA GLU A 327 9.79 21.62 8.06
C GLU A 327 8.98 20.97 9.21
N ASP A 328 9.66 20.26 10.15
CA ASP A 328 9.01 19.35 11.14
C ASP A 328 8.11 18.31 10.45
N GLY A 329 8.42 17.99 9.19
CA GLY A 329 7.71 17.04 8.37
C GLY A 329 7.99 15.62 8.83
N ARG A 330 6.95 14.79 8.91
CA ARG A 330 7.09 13.38 9.32
C ARG A 330 7.32 12.51 8.08
N ALA A 331 8.56 12.07 7.87
CA ALA A 331 8.92 11.21 6.75
C ALA A 331 8.93 9.72 7.12
N ARG A 332 8.50 8.89 6.18
CA ARG A 332 8.50 7.42 6.24
C ARG A 332 9.15 6.82 5.02
N PHE A 333 9.85 5.72 5.22
CA PHE A 333 10.59 5.02 4.16
C PHE A 333 10.00 3.64 3.92
N THR A 334 9.90 3.20 2.65
CA THR A 334 9.88 1.78 2.29
C THR A 334 11.27 1.42 1.79
N CYS A 335 11.82 0.37 2.36
CA CYS A 335 12.95 -0.36 1.82
C CYS A 335 12.70 -1.84 2.08
N ALA A 336 12.75 -2.66 1.03
CA ALA A 336 12.56 -4.10 1.14
C ALA A 336 13.92 -4.80 1.21
N ALA A 337 14.26 -5.35 2.37
CA ALA A 337 15.52 -6.06 2.55
C ALA A 337 15.31 -7.57 2.57
N ARG A 338 16.00 -8.27 1.68
CA ARG A 338 16.39 -9.66 1.91
C ARG A 338 17.78 -9.66 2.54
N ALA A 339 17.84 -10.08 3.79
CA ALA A 339 19.08 -10.17 4.56
C ALA A 339 19.48 -11.65 4.66
N PRO A 340 20.76 -12.03 4.51
CA PRO A 340 21.21 -13.36 4.90
C PRO A 340 20.81 -13.66 6.37
N PRO A 341 20.55 -14.93 6.74
CA PRO A 341 20.27 -15.27 8.13
C PRO A 341 21.39 -14.75 9.06
N GLY A 342 21.07 -13.81 9.95
CA GLY A 342 22.02 -13.26 10.93
C GLY A 342 22.41 -11.79 10.77
N SER A 343 22.09 -11.11 9.66
CA SER A 343 22.40 -9.68 9.51
C SER A 343 21.24 -8.78 9.97
N ARG A 344 21.39 -8.11 11.14
CA ARG A 344 20.40 -7.17 11.72
C ARG A 344 20.42 -5.74 11.12
N LEU A 345 21.27 -5.45 10.12
CA LEU A 345 21.63 -4.08 9.70
C LEU A 345 21.56 -3.84 8.18
N THR A 346 20.51 -4.32 7.50
CA THR A 346 20.37 -4.18 6.04
C THR A 346 19.74 -2.86 5.61
N VAL A 347 18.69 -2.39 6.29
CA VAL A 347 17.96 -1.19 5.84
C VAL A 347 18.68 0.11 6.20
N SER A 348 19.22 0.24 7.41
CA SER A 348 20.00 1.43 7.80
C SER A 348 21.26 1.64 6.97
N ARG A 349 21.83 0.56 6.38
CA ARG A 349 22.94 0.64 5.44
C ARG A 349 22.51 1.13 4.05
N ARG A 350 21.30 0.78 3.59
CA ARG A 350 20.76 1.24 2.30
C ARG A 350 20.24 2.68 2.39
N CYS A 351 19.51 3.01 3.45
CA CYS A 351 19.10 4.39 3.72
C CYS A 351 20.30 5.28 4.10
N GLY A 352 21.23 4.78 4.91
CA GLY A 352 22.47 5.50 5.26
C GLY A 352 23.51 5.54 4.14
N ALA A 353 23.28 4.83 3.04
CA ALA A 353 24.05 4.96 1.80
C ALA A 353 23.44 5.99 0.85
N ALA A 354 22.13 6.26 0.96
CA ALA A 354 21.49 7.39 0.29
C ALA A 354 21.91 8.72 0.95
N ASP A 355 22.20 8.74 2.26
CA ASP A 355 22.91 9.83 2.95
C ASP A 355 23.54 9.35 4.30
N PRO A 356 24.85 9.56 4.54
CA PRO A 356 25.48 9.27 5.83
C PRO A 356 24.91 10.04 7.04
N THR A 357 24.21 11.17 6.86
CA THR A 357 23.54 11.91 7.94
C THR A 357 22.33 11.18 8.52
N VAL A 358 21.70 10.28 7.76
CA VAL A 358 20.56 9.44 8.20
C VAL A 358 20.97 8.48 9.31
N ARG A 359 22.26 8.14 9.44
CA ARG A 359 22.78 7.37 10.59
C ARG A 359 22.71 8.15 11.91
N SER A 360 22.56 9.47 11.87
CA SER A 360 22.61 10.37 13.03
C SER A 360 21.25 10.97 13.43
N MET A 361 20.19 10.72 12.65
CA MET A 361 18.85 11.21 12.95
C MET A 361 18.21 10.37 14.06
N ASN A 362 18.41 10.79 15.31
CA ASN A 362 17.68 10.34 16.50
C ASN A 362 16.42 11.21 16.75
N SER A 363 15.81 11.77 15.69
CA SER A 363 14.59 12.56 15.86
C SER A 363 13.40 11.63 16.15
N PRO A 364 12.56 11.92 17.17
CA PRO A 364 11.36 11.13 17.47
C PRO A 364 10.28 11.17 16.37
N THR A 365 10.49 11.96 15.30
CA THR A 365 9.52 12.18 14.21
C THR A 365 9.75 11.33 12.96
N THR A 366 10.90 10.66 12.84
CA THR A 366 11.28 9.90 11.64
C THR A 366 11.09 8.40 11.87
N TRP A 367 10.12 7.79 11.20
CA TRP A 367 9.78 6.38 11.40
C TRP A 367 10.16 5.54 10.18
N MET A 368 11.06 4.57 10.38
CA MET A 368 11.48 3.65 9.33
C MET A 368 10.58 2.41 9.33
N SER A 369 9.64 2.31 8.38
CA SER A 369 8.92 1.06 8.16
C SER A 369 9.72 0.14 7.26
N THR A 370 10.27 -0.92 7.84
CA THR A 370 10.88 -1.98 7.06
C THR A 370 9.82 -3.04 6.80
N GLN A 371 9.57 -3.38 5.54
CA GLN A 371 9.05 -4.72 5.24
C GLN A 371 10.23 -5.68 5.40
N THR A 372 10.62 -5.94 6.65
CA THR A 372 11.63 -6.96 6.97
C THR A 372 10.92 -8.30 6.97
N ILE A 373 11.15 -9.10 5.94
CA ILE A 373 10.59 -10.46 5.88
C ILE A 373 11.59 -11.42 6.51
N LEU A 374 11.28 -11.86 7.73
CA LEU A 374 11.92 -13.01 8.37
C LEU A 374 11.47 -14.28 7.63
N GLY A 375 12.20 -14.66 6.58
CA GLY A 375 12.03 -15.94 5.92
C GLY A 375 12.62 -17.05 6.80
N GLY A 376 11.76 -17.84 7.44
CA GLY A 376 12.20 -19.06 8.14
C GLY A 376 11.08 -19.75 8.90
N THR A 377 10.45 -20.75 8.28
CA THR A 377 9.75 -21.82 9.00
C THR A 377 10.73 -22.46 9.98
N ARG A 378 10.56 -22.23 11.28
CA ARG A 378 11.02 -23.16 12.30
C ARG A 378 9.80 -23.71 13.02
N SER A 379 9.41 -24.93 12.66
CA SER A 379 8.72 -25.79 13.61
C SER A 379 9.67 -26.02 14.79
N SER A 380 9.36 -25.46 15.95
CA SER A 380 9.93 -25.94 17.20
C SER A 380 8.79 -26.40 18.09
N ALA A 381 8.41 -27.66 17.91
CA ALA A 381 7.85 -28.44 18.99
C ALA A 381 8.93 -28.57 20.08
N SER A 382 8.85 -27.75 21.13
CA SER A 382 9.55 -28.05 22.38
C SER A 382 8.55 -28.76 23.30
N ARG A 383 8.78 -30.07 23.44
CA ARG A 383 8.12 -30.95 24.40
C ARG A 383 8.27 -30.39 25.82
N GLN A 384 7.17 -30.40 26.56
CA GLN A 384 7.19 -30.44 28.02
C GLN A 384 8.01 -31.66 28.48
N ARG A 385 8.94 -31.42 29.40
CA ARG A 385 9.16 -32.25 30.59
C ARG A 385 9.43 -31.33 31.75
#